data_AF-A0A549YG73-F1
#
_entry.id   AF-A0A549YG73-F1
#
_cell.length_a   1.000
_cell.length_b   1.000
_cell.length_c   1.000
_cell.angle_alpha   90.00
_cell.angle_beta   90.00
_cell.angle_gamma   90.00
#
_symmetry.space_group_name_H-M   'P 1'
#
loop_
_entity.id
_entity.type
_entity.pdbx_description
1 polymer ?
#
loop_
_entity_poly.entity_id
_entity_poly.type
_entity_poly.pdbx_seq_one_letter_code
_entity_poly.pdbx_strand_id
1 'polypeptide(L)' 'MVGNELALDVDVIIAPVTSQKSRNQFDVVLEYWKEAGLLKPSVVRTSKIASIHGSELKRHLGNLHNHDLESVLNMCKRLF' A
#
# COMPACT_ATOMS: atom_id res chain seq x y z
N MET A 1 -5.48 -3.54 9.06
CA MET A 1 -6.08 -3.63 7.71
C MET A 1 -7.51 -4.12 7.85
N VAL A 2 -8.49 -3.54 7.14
CA VAL A 2 -9.82 -4.14 6.99
C VAL A 2 -9.89 -4.71 5.57
N GLY A 3 -9.41 -5.93 5.45
CA GLY A 3 -9.68 -6.82 4.32
C GLY A 3 -9.97 -8.17 4.94
N ASN A 4 -11.24 -8.57 4.96
CA ASN A 4 -11.70 -9.81 5.55
C ASN A 4 -11.09 -10.98 4.75
N GLU A 5 -10.34 -11.86 5.40
CA GLU A 5 -9.58 -12.97 4.79
C GLU A 5 -10.47 -14.07 4.16
N LEU A 6 -11.79 -13.84 4.04
CA LEU A 6 -12.79 -14.77 3.54
C LEU A 6 -13.43 -14.37 2.19
N ALA A 7 -12.96 -13.30 1.55
CA ALA A 7 -13.51 -12.81 0.29
C ALA A 7 -12.53 -13.00 -0.88
N LEU A 8 -12.30 -14.26 -1.29
CA LEU A 8 -11.50 -14.57 -2.48
C LEU A 8 -12.20 -14.21 -3.81
N ASP A 9 -13.45 -13.75 -3.76
CA ASP A 9 -14.32 -13.41 -4.89
C ASP A 9 -14.76 -11.93 -4.85
N VAL A 10 -13.87 -11.05 -4.38
CA VAL A 10 -14.12 -9.61 -4.28
C VAL A 10 -12.95 -8.83 -4.85
N ASP A 11 -13.26 -7.81 -5.65
CA ASP A 11 -12.27 -6.85 -6.14
C ASP A 11 -11.77 -5.96 -5.00
N VAL A 12 -10.45 -5.77 -4.94
CA VAL A 12 -9.77 -4.97 -3.92
C VAL A 12 -9.00 -3.83 -4.56
N ILE A 13 -9.07 -2.67 -3.92
CA ILE A 13 -8.28 -1.50 -4.30
C ILE A 13 -6.89 -1.61 -3.67
N ILE A 14 -5.86 -1.47 -4.49
CA ILE A 14 -4.46 -1.54 -4.07
C ILE A 14 -3.69 -0.28 -4.44
N ALA A 15 -2.67 0.05 -3.64
CA ALA A 15 -1.65 1.03 -3.95
C ALA A 15 -0.28 0.31 -4.07
N PRO A 16 0.38 0.31 -5.24
CA PRO A 16 1.63 -0.42 -5.43
C PRO A 16 2.77 0.10 -4.54
N VAL A 17 3.59 -0.80 -4.02
CA VAL A 17 4.81 -0.50 -3.26
C VAL A 17 6.05 -0.80 -4.09
N THR A 18 7.03 0.11 -4.11
CA THR A 18 8.29 -0.09 -4.83
C THR A 18 9.47 0.42 -4.04
N SER A 19 10.63 -0.21 -4.18
CA SER A 19 11.89 0.28 -3.58
C SER A 19 12.65 1.24 -4.49
N GLN A 20 12.02 1.67 -5.59
CA GLN A 20 12.54 2.77 -6.40
C GLN A 20 12.31 4.09 -5.68
N LYS A 21 13.14 5.09 -5.97
CA LYS A 21 13.00 6.42 -5.40
C LYS A 21 11.63 7.03 -5.74
N SER A 22 11.13 7.87 -4.83
CA SER A 22 9.97 8.73 -5.09
C SER A 22 10.22 9.54 -6.38
N ARG A 23 9.20 9.59 -7.24
CA ARG A 23 9.25 10.26 -8.55
C ARG A 23 8.33 11.48 -8.63
N ASN A 24 7.34 11.57 -7.74
CA ASN A 24 6.41 12.68 -7.70
C ASN A 24 5.95 12.95 -6.27
N GLN A 25 5.27 14.09 -6.08
CA GLN A 25 4.76 14.54 -4.78
C GLN A 25 3.66 13.65 -4.17
N PHE A 26 3.19 12.65 -4.92
CA PHE A 26 2.14 11.73 -4.50
C PHE A 26 2.70 10.38 -4.05
N ASP A 27 3.99 10.12 -4.26
CA ASP A 27 4.63 8.95 -3.69
C ASP A 27 4.87 9.18 -2.19
N VAL A 28 4.43 8.23 -1.37
CA VAL A 28 4.59 8.28 0.10
C VAL A 28 5.75 7.39 0.49
N VAL A 29 6.77 7.96 1.14
CA VAL A 29 7.89 7.18 1.67
C VAL A 29 7.41 6.41 2.90
N LEU A 30 7.72 5.12 2.97
CA LEU A 30 7.44 4.31 4.15
C LEU A 30 8.60 4.45 5.14
N GLU A 31 8.36 5.15 6.25
CA GLU A 31 9.38 5.38 7.28
C GLU A 31 9.61 4.11 8.11
N TYR A 32 8.54 3.36 8.39
CA TYR A 32 8.54 2.16 9.22
C TYR A 32 8.44 0.89 8.38
N TRP A 33 9.06 0.89 7.19
CA TRP A 33 9.01 -0.21 6.21
C TRP A 33 9.42 -1.58 6.76
N LYS A 34 10.34 -1.62 7.74
CA LYS A 34 10.77 -2.87 8.39
C LYS A 34 9.64 -3.53 9.17
N GLU A 35 8.84 -2.73 9.88
CA GLU A 35 7.70 -3.22 10.67
C GLU A 35 6.58 -3.75 9.77
N ALA A 36 6.48 -3.20 8.55
CA ALA A 36 5.61 -3.71 7.51
C ALA A 36 6.10 -5.01 6.83
N GLY A 37 7.25 -5.55 7.24
CA GLY A 37 7.82 -6.79 6.69
C GLY A 37 8.53 -6.60 5.34
N LEU A 38 8.82 -5.37 4.94
CA LEU A 38 9.56 -5.10 3.70
C LEU A 38 11.07 -5.32 3.92
N LEU A 39 11.76 -5.77 2.86
CA LEU A 39 13.19 -6.10 2.94
C LEU A 39 14.12 -4.86 2.83
N LYS A 40 13.61 -3.75 2.31
CA LYS A 40 14.38 -2.52 2.07
C LYS A 40 13.48 -1.27 2.05
N PRO A 41 14.05 -0.07 2.20
CA PRO A 41 13.29 1.18 2.09
C PRO A 41 12.45 1.22 0.82
N SER A 42 11.19 1.61 0.97
CA SER A 42 10.20 1.54 -0.10
C SER A 42 9.23 2.72 -0.05
N VAL A 43 8.53 2.94 -1.16
CA VAL A 43 7.55 4.02 -1.33
C VAL A 43 6.23 3.44 -1.87
N VAL A 44 5.10 4.01 -1.42
CA VAL A 44 3.76 3.72 -1.92
C VAL A 44 3.43 4.67 -3.07
N ARG A 45 2.99 4.13 -4.19
CA ARG A 45 2.65 4.86 -5.42
C ARG A 45 1.15 5.22 -5.42
N THR A 46 0.71 6.17 -4.60
CA THR A 46 -0.73 6.52 -4.50
C THR A 46 -1.33 7.08 -5.80
N SER A 47 -0.49 7.64 -6.68
CA SER A 47 -0.88 8.04 -8.04
C SER A 47 -1.13 6.85 -9.01
N LYS A 48 -0.95 5.61 -8.56
CA LYS A 48 -1.10 4.37 -9.35
C LYS A 48 -2.05 3.38 -8.68
N ILE A 49 -3.07 3.87 -8.00
CA ILE A 49 -4.11 3.01 -7.42
C ILE A 49 -4.78 2.20 -8.54
N ALA A 50 -5.04 0.93 -8.26
CA ALA A 50 -5.69 0.00 -9.18
C ALA A 50 -6.65 -0.92 -8.42
N SER A 51 -7.62 -1.48 -9.14
CA SER A 51 -8.44 -2.58 -8.65
C SER A 51 -7.87 -3.89 -9.18
N ILE A 52 -7.78 -4.91 -8.33
CA ILE A 52 -7.40 -6.28 -8.71
C ILE A 52 -8.39 -7.26 -8.11
N HIS A 53 -8.49 -8.45 -8.70
CA HIS A 53 -9.30 -9.49 -8.08
C HIS A 53 -8.61 -10.02 -6.82
N GLY A 54 -9.37 -10.29 -5.75
CA GLY A 54 -8.82 -10.78 -4.48
C GLY A 54 -7.98 -12.05 -4.62
N SER A 55 -8.30 -12.91 -5.61
CA SER A 55 -7.53 -14.13 -5.91
C SER A 55 -6.10 -13.86 -6.42
N GLU A 56 -5.78 -12.63 -6.85
CA GLU A 56 -4.41 -12.25 -7.25
C GLU A 56 -3.49 -12.03 -6.04
N LEU A 57 -4.06 -11.88 -4.83
CA LEU A 57 -3.29 -11.77 -3.59
C LEU A 57 -2.72 -13.14 -3.19
N LYS A 58 -1.39 -13.26 -3.26
CA LYS A 58 -0.70 -14.54 -2.97
C LYS A 58 -0.32 -14.74 -1.51
N ARG A 59 0.07 -13.65 -0.83
CA ARG A 59 0.61 -13.72 0.53
C ARG A 59 0.54 -12.36 1.22
N HIS A 60 0.14 -12.37 2.49
CA HIS A 60 0.26 -11.23 3.38
C HIS A 60 1.70 -11.08 3.90
N LEU A 61 2.29 -9.89 3.80
CA LEU A 61 3.66 -9.61 4.25
C LEU A 61 3.74 -8.98 5.65
N GLY A 62 2.74 -8.21 6.03
CA GLY A 62 2.74 -7.41 7.26
C GLY A 62 1.75 -6.26 7.19
N ASN A 63 1.65 -5.51 8.27
CA ASN A 63 0.81 -4.31 8.37
C ASN A 63 1.67 -3.05 8.31
N LEU A 64 1.19 -2.02 7.61
CA LEU A 64 1.80 -0.70 7.74
C LEU A 64 1.71 -0.20 9.18
N HIS A 65 2.78 0.45 9.64
CA HIS A 65 2.74 1.23 10.86
C HIS A 65 1.69 2.36 10.74
N ASN A 66 1.09 2.78 11.85
CA ASN A 66 -0.01 3.75 11.84
C ASN A 66 0.38 5.08 11.18
N HIS A 67 1.61 5.55 11.41
CA HIS A 67 2.16 6.76 10.77
C HIS A 67 2.19 6.66 9.24
N ASP A 68 2.68 5.54 8.73
CA ASP A 68 2.78 5.29 7.28
C ASP A 68 1.39 5.14 6.68
N LEU A 69 0.49 4.41 7.37
CA LEU A 69 -0.90 4.23 6.93
C LEU A 69 -1.63 5.57 6.85
N GLU A 70 -1.52 6.42 7.86
CA GLU A 70 -2.14 7.75 7.86
C GLU A 70 -1.60 8.62 6.72
N SER A 71 -0.29 8.60 6.50
CA SER A 71 0.35 9.34 5.40
C SER A 71 -0.16 8.88 4.03
N VAL A 72 -0.32 7.56 3.83
CA VAL A 72 -0.89 6.99 2.60
C VAL A 72 -2.34 7.42 2.42
N LEU A 73 -3.18 7.27 3.45
CA LEU A 73 -4.60 7.62 3.38
C LEU A 73 -4.81 9.12 3.10
N ASN A 74 -4.03 9.98 3.76
CA ASN A 74 -4.08 11.42 3.53
C ASN A 74 -3.63 11.79 2.11
N MET A 75 -2.65 11.10 1.54
CA MET A 75 -2.26 11.33 0.15
C MET A 75 -3.34 10.85 -0.83
N CYS A 76 -3.96 9.70 -0.59
CA CYS A 76 -5.08 9.23 -1.41
C CYS A 76 -6.25 10.24 -1.40
N LYS A 77 -6.63 10.76 -0.22
CA LYS A 77 -7.67 11.81 -0.09
C LYS A 77 -7.34 13.12 -0.81
N ARG A 78 -6.08 13.38 -1.13
CA ARG A 78 -5.67 14.58 -1.91
C ARG A 78 -5.75 14.35 -3.41
N LEU A 79 -5.73 13.10 -3.87
CA LEU A 79 -5.79 12.74 -5.28
C LEU A 79 -7.23 12.51 -5.76
N PHE A 80 -8.13 12.09 -4.88
CA PHE A 80 -9.51 11.69 -5.16
C PHE A 80 -10.46 12.37 -4.17
#